data_AF-A0A8R7P5Y5-F1
#
_entry.id   AF-A0A8R7P5Y5-F1
#
_cell.length_a   1.000
_cell.length_b   1.000
_cell.length_c   1.000
_cell.angle_alpha   90.00
_cell.angle_beta   90.00
_cell.angle_gamma   90.00
#
_symmetry.space_group_name_H-M   'P 1'
#
loop_
_entity.id
_entity.type
_entity.pdbx_description
1 polymer ?
#
loop_
_entity_poly.entity_id
_entity_poly.type
_entity_poly.pdbx_seq_one_letter_code
_entity_poly.pdbx_strand_id
1 'polypeptide(L)'
;MMTVPCLISTIGSSLLSRQGLRSSPLYYIKIGCFLSNSPALEQLKLHDCKEITFLKIPCMLQRLSCLSVCSCWMLQLIECKAPNLSSIYASGENIKLSLSEALRMKDLCMCFPNVIGYALAELPSIMPNLETLEIGSEYEVVNTPMLPAKFIHLKHLNIQITESDDYFHLASFLDASPSLETLFLDVSKDKEYVDHESIFGGSSLHFRQLPEDRHVCLKLKRVEIIGFNSAKSLIELTRCIVKKAVSLELLVLDTLDGSDRCCGEYKCRPTSKTVLEENKCRPISETVFKEASRAIVAIRRFIEDQVPPTTKLSVLEPCARCHSSHKLAAGDMVMEGG
;
A
#
# COMPACT_ATOMS: atom_id res chain seq x y z
N MET A 1 -23.96 -10.82 -7.26
CA MET A 1 -22.85 -9.94 -7.71
C MET A 1 -23.34 -9.12 -8.90
N MET A 2 -23.63 -7.84 -8.70
CA MET A 2 -23.78 -6.92 -9.84
C MET A 2 -22.45 -6.22 -10.03
N THR A 3 -21.58 -6.81 -10.85
CA THR A 3 -20.55 -6.01 -11.51
C THR A 3 -21.33 -5.12 -12.48
N VAL A 4 -21.13 -3.81 -12.42
CA VAL A 4 -21.63 -2.90 -13.46
C VAL A 4 -20.45 -2.67 -14.40
N PRO A 5 -20.13 -3.57 -15.36
CA PRO A 5 -19.29 -3.19 -16.48
C PRO A 5 -20.17 -2.31 -17.36
N CYS A 6 -20.41 -1.05 -16.96
CA CYS A 6 -21.36 -0.16 -17.62
C CYS A 6 -22.62 -0.91 -18.12
N LEU A 7 -23.55 -1.27 -17.24
CA LEU A 7 -24.93 -1.62 -17.63
C LEU A 7 -25.70 -0.38 -18.17
N ILE A 8 -25.00 0.45 -18.94
CA ILE A 8 -25.51 1.49 -19.83
C ILE A 8 -24.98 1.21 -21.25
N SER A 9 -24.64 -0.05 -21.60
CA SER A 9 -24.58 -0.49 -23.00
C SER A 9 -25.82 -1.28 -23.43
N THR A 10 -26.76 -1.59 -22.52
CA THR A 10 -27.95 -2.42 -22.85
C THR A 10 -29.31 -1.80 -22.45
N ILE A 11 -29.37 -0.64 -21.80
CA ILE A 11 -30.65 0.11 -21.60
C ILE A 11 -30.70 1.35 -22.50
N GLY A 12 -30.22 1.20 -23.74
CA GLY A 12 -30.12 2.32 -24.69
C GLY A 12 -29.94 1.92 -26.14
N SER A 13 -30.41 0.74 -26.56
CA SER A 13 -30.57 0.43 -28.00
C SER A 13 -31.89 0.93 -28.57
N SER A 14 -32.69 1.68 -27.79
CA SER A 14 -33.85 2.40 -28.28
C SER A 14 -33.92 3.77 -27.63
N LEU A 15 -33.08 4.70 -28.09
CA LEU A 15 -33.44 6.10 -28.41
C LEU A 15 -32.17 6.93 -28.61
N LEU A 16 -32.03 7.37 -29.87
CA LEU A 16 -31.40 8.61 -30.31
C LEU A 16 -29.87 8.61 -30.51
N SER A 17 -29.52 8.19 -31.73
CA SER A 17 -28.73 8.93 -32.72
C SER A 17 -27.91 10.14 -32.24
N ARG A 18 -26.60 10.08 -32.55
CA ARG A 18 -25.72 11.19 -32.97
C ARG A 18 -25.92 12.54 -32.26
N GLN A 19 -25.04 12.86 -31.31
CA GLN A 19 -24.20 14.08 -31.35
C GLN A 19 -23.32 14.12 -30.09
N GLY A 20 -22.07 14.54 -30.27
CA GLY A 20 -21.08 14.65 -29.20
C GLY A 20 -21.51 15.67 -28.14
N LEU A 21 -21.47 15.28 -26.87
CA LEU A 21 -21.77 16.15 -25.74
C LEU A 21 -20.76 15.91 -24.62
N ARG A 22 -20.05 16.99 -24.28
CA ARG A 22 -19.24 17.13 -23.06
C ARG A 22 -20.10 16.80 -21.83
N SER A 23 -19.52 16.11 -20.85
CA SER A 23 -20.06 15.72 -19.54
C SER A 23 -21.44 16.31 -19.20
N SER A 24 -22.51 15.53 -19.41
CA SER A 24 -23.88 16.02 -19.26
C SER A 24 -24.51 15.64 -17.90
N PRO A 25 -25.35 16.51 -17.30
CA PRO A 25 -26.10 16.26 -16.05
C PRO A 25 -26.96 14.98 -16.04
N LEU A 26 -27.21 14.39 -17.22
CA LEU A 26 -28.00 13.18 -17.40
C LEU A 26 -27.34 11.94 -16.78
N TYR A 27 -26.01 11.88 -16.71
CA TYR A 27 -25.30 10.72 -16.19
C TYR A 27 -25.41 10.61 -14.66
N TYR A 28 -25.28 11.74 -13.96
CA TYR A 28 -25.50 11.85 -12.51
C TYR A 28 -26.93 11.46 -12.13
N ILE A 29 -27.92 11.93 -12.90
CA ILE A 29 -29.34 11.59 -12.71
C ILE A 29 -29.57 10.08 -12.88
N LYS A 30 -28.93 9.43 -13.87
CA LYS A 30 -29.09 7.99 -14.12
C LYS A 30 -28.55 7.11 -12.99
N ILE A 31 -27.37 7.40 -12.44
CA ILE A 31 -26.83 6.64 -11.29
C ILE A 31 -27.67 6.88 -10.04
N GLY A 32 -28.06 8.12 -9.76
CA GLY A 32 -28.91 8.44 -8.61
C GLY A 32 -30.25 7.69 -8.65
N CYS A 33 -30.88 7.61 -9.83
CA CYS A 33 -32.12 6.84 -10.02
C CYS A 33 -31.92 5.34 -9.84
N PHE A 34 -30.82 4.77 -10.35
CA PHE A 34 -30.49 3.35 -10.17
C PHE A 34 -30.33 2.99 -8.69
N LEU A 35 -29.55 3.78 -7.95
CA LEU A 35 -29.29 3.56 -6.52
C LEU A 35 -30.56 3.70 -5.68
N SER A 36 -31.42 4.67 -6.01
CA SER A 36 -32.69 4.87 -5.29
C SER A 36 -33.68 3.72 -5.49
N ASN A 37 -33.62 3.02 -6.62
CA ASN A 37 -34.50 1.89 -6.95
C ASN A 37 -33.93 0.52 -6.56
N SER A 38 -32.78 0.47 -5.87
CA SER A 38 -32.07 -0.77 -5.57
C SER A 38 -31.86 -1.00 -4.05
N PRO A 39 -32.91 -1.07 -3.22
CA PRO A 39 -32.77 -1.16 -1.76
C PRO A 39 -32.11 -2.45 -1.27
N ALA A 40 -32.09 -3.49 -2.10
CA ALA A 40 -31.43 -4.77 -1.80
C ALA A 40 -29.95 -4.81 -2.21
N LEU A 41 -29.38 -3.70 -2.70
CA LEU A 41 -27.99 -3.65 -3.18
C LEU A 41 -27.01 -3.84 -2.02
N GLU A 42 -26.23 -4.91 -2.07
CA GLU A 42 -25.20 -5.23 -1.06
C GLU A 42 -23.80 -4.77 -1.47
N GLN A 43 -23.52 -4.75 -2.77
CA GLN A 43 -22.21 -4.39 -3.32
C GLN A 43 -22.39 -3.50 -4.55
N LEU A 44 -21.65 -2.39 -4.60
CA LEU A 44 -21.59 -1.50 -5.75
C LEU A 44 -20.17 -1.53 -6.32
N LYS A 45 -20.03 -1.91 -7.60
CA LYS A 45 -18.74 -1.90 -8.30
C LYS A 45 -18.82 -1.01 -9.53
N LEU A 46 -17.99 0.03 -9.56
CA LEU A 46 -17.79 0.92 -10.71
C LEU A 46 -16.40 0.66 -11.28
N HIS A 47 -16.32 0.47 -12.58
CA HIS A 47 -15.06 0.19 -13.28
C HIS A 47 -14.99 1.01 -14.57
N ASP A 48 -13.86 1.68 -14.80
CA ASP A 48 -13.58 2.48 -16.01
C ASP A 48 -14.69 3.49 -16.36
N CYS A 49 -15.31 4.10 -15.34
CA CYS A 49 -16.35 5.11 -15.54
C CYS A 49 -15.72 6.49 -15.76
N LYS A 50 -15.47 6.82 -17.03
CA LYS A 50 -14.70 8.01 -17.43
C LYS A 50 -15.40 9.35 -17.22
N GLU A 51 -16.72 9.38 -17.15
CA GLU A 51 -17.49 10.64 -17.07
C GLU A 51 -17.94 10.99 -15.65
N ILE A 52 -17.75 10.10 -14.67
CA ILE A 52 -18.21 10.33 -13.30
C ILE A 52 -17.18 11.18 -12.56
N THR A 53 -17.56 12.40 -12.20
CA THR A 53 -16.74 13.28 -11.35
C THR A 53 -17.12 13.23 -9.88
N PHE A 54 -18.36 12.84 -9.58
CA PHE A 54 -18.91 12.79 -8.23
C PHE A 54 -19.87 11.60 -8.09
N LEU A 55 -19.67 10.81 -7.04
CA LEU A 55 -20.52 9.66 -6.70
C LEU A 55 -21.25 9.94 -5.38
N LYS A 56 -22.59 9.91 -5.43
CA LYS A 56 -23.44 10.07 -4.25
C LYS A 56 -24.21 8.79 -3.94
N ILE A 57 -23.98 8.23 -2.77
CA ILE A 57 -24.62 7.01 -2.28
C ILE A 57 -25.66 7.39 -1.22
N PRO A 58 -26.97 7.18 -1.48
CA PRO A 58 -28.03 7.60 -0.58
C PRO A 58 -28.15 6.70 0.66
N CYS A 59 -28.73 7.22 1.74
CA CYS A 59 -28.92 6.50 3.00
C CYS A 59 -29.96 5.38 2.93
N MET A 60 -30.76 5.30 1.87
CA MET A 60 -31.76 4.23 1.69
C MET A 60 -31.13 2.87 1.36
N LEU A 61 -29.85 2.84 0.99
CA LEU A 61 -29.10 1.62 0.70
C LEU A 61 -28.65 0.91 1.99
N GLN A 62 -29.61 0.41 2.76
CA GLN A 62 -29.39 -0.21 4.07
C GLN A 62 -28.59 -1.52 4.00
N ARG A 63 -28.54 -2.20 2.85
CA ARG A 63 -27.79 -3.45 2.70
C ARG A 63 -26.40 -3.27 2.11
N LEU A 64 -26.07 -2.07 1.62
CA LEU A 64 -24.80 -1.82 0.96
C LEU A 64 -23.67 -1.91 1.98
N SER A 65 -22.81 -2.91 1.81
CA SER A 65 -21.66 -3.19 2.68
C SER A 65 -20.33 -2.91 1.98
N CYS A 66 -20.29 -3.04 0.65
CA CYS A 66 -19.06 -2.87 -0.12
C CYS A 66 -19.23 -1.89 -1.29
N LEU A 67 -18.30 -0.94 -1.40
CA LEU A 67 -18.13 -0.07 -2.56
C LEU A 67 -16.76 -0.32 -3.18
N SER A 68 -16.72 -0.56 -4.48
CA SER A 68 -15.49 -0.69 -5.25
C SER A 68 -15.53 0.29 -6.42
N VAL A 69 -14.54 1.17 -6.52
CA VAL A 69 -14.36 2.10 -7.62
C VAL A 69 -12.98 1.90 -8.21
N CYS A 70 -12.93 1.48 -9.47
CA CYS A 70 -11.70 1.10 -10.17
C CYS A 70 -11.55 1.90 -11.46
N SER A 71 -10.37 2.46 -11.72
CA SER A 71 -10.05 3.16 -12.97
C SER A 71 -11.03 4.29 -13.33
N CYS A 72 -11.60 4.97 -12.33
CA CYS A 72 -12.49 6.11 -12.52
C CYS A 72 -11.71 7.42 -12.38
N TRP A 73 -10.87 7.73 -13.38
CA TRP A 73 -9.87 8.80 -13.31
C TRP A 73 -10.42 10.21 -13.11
N MET A 74 -11.66 10.48 -13.55
CA MET A 74 -12.30 11.79 -13.36
C MET A 74 -13.01 11.93 -12.00
N LEU A 75 -13.16 10.84 -11.23
CA LEU A 75 -13.88 10.87 -9.97
C LEU A 75 -13.06 11.59 -8.90
N GLN A 76 -13.62 12.64 -8.32
CA GLN A 76 -12.94 13.47 -7.33
C GLN A 76 -13.51 13.32 -5.92
N LEU A 77 -14.78 12.93 -5.81
CA LEU A 77 -15.45 12.87 -4.51
C LEU A 77 -16.48 11.73 -4.46
N ILE A 78 -16.43 10.96 -3.38
CA ILE A 78 -17.42 9.96 -3.00
C ILE A 78 -18.14 10.46 -1.74
N GLU A 79 -19.42 10.83 -1.88
CA GLU A 79 -20.31 11.08 -0.75
C GLU A 79 -21.09 9.81 -0.42
N CYS A 80 -20.94 9.27 0.78
CA CYS A 80 -21.70 8.10 1.21
C CYS A 80 -22.48 8.32 2.50
N LYS A 81 -23.77 7.99 2.43
CA LYS A 81 -24.72 8.04 3.54
C LYS A 81 -25.33 6.67 3.87
N ALA A 82 -24.91 5.61 3.20
CA ALA A 82 -25.39 4.25 3.46
C ALA A 82 -24.87 3.77 4.82
N PRO A 83 -25.72 3.41 5.79
CA PRO A 83 -25.30 3.24 7.19
C PRO A 83 -24.44 1.99 7.44
N ASN A 84 -24.60 0.96 6.62
CA ASN A 84 -23.96 -0.34 6.82
C ASN A 84 -22.75 -0.58 5.89
N LEU A 85 -22.24 0.47 5.23
CA LEU A 85 -21.03 0.36 4.43
C LEU A 85 -19.86 0.06 5.37
N SER A 86 -19.19 -1.06 5.12
CA SER A 86 -18.06 -1.53 5.95
C SER A 86 -16.72 -1.39 5.23
N SER A 87 -16.73 -1.49 3.90
CA SER A 87 -15.51 -1.49 3.08
C SER A 87 -15.62 -0.59 1.84
N ILE A 88 -14.59 0.21 1.60
CA ILE A 88 -14.40 0.97 0.35
C ILE A 88 -13.08 0.55 -0.28
N TYR A 89 -13.12 0.23 -1.58
CA TYR A 89 -11.96 0.18 -2.46
C TYR A 89 -12.05 1.33 -3.45
N ALA A 90 -11.04 2.18 -3.52
CA ALA A 90 -10.99 3.31 -4.46
C ALA A 90 -9.61 3.41 -5.13
N SER A 91 -9.58 3.28 -6.45
CA SER A 91 -8.39 3.58 -7.24
C SER A 91 -8.68 4.63 -8.32
N GLY A 92 -7.79 5.61 -8.49
CA GLY A 92 -7.98 6.71 -9.44
C GLY A 92 -6.98 7.84 -9.21
N GLU A 93 -7.45 9.09 -9.22
CA GLU A 93 -6.62 10.27 -8.93
C GLU A 93 -7.30 11.14 -7.87
N ASN A 94 -6.60 11.42 -6.76
CA ASN A 94 -7.01 12.42 -5.75
C ASN A 94 -8.47 12.28 -5.25
N ILE A 95 -8.96 11.05 -5.09
CA ILE A 95 -10.34 10.78 -4.66
C ILE A 95 -10.51 11.19 -3.20
N LYS A 96 -11.41 12.14 -2.93
CA LYS A 96 -11.81 12.52 -1.58
C LYS A 96 -13.04 11.74 -1.11
N LEU A 97 -13.13 11.52 0.20
CA LEU A 97 -14.25 10.87 0.85
C LEU A 97 -15.04 11.85 1.71
N SER A 98 -16.36 11.77 1.63
CA SER A 98 -17.27 12.43 2.56
C SER A 98 -18.27 11.40 3.07
N LEU A 99 -18.12 11.00 4.32
CA LEU A 99 -18.91 9.94 4.94
C LEU A 99 -19.81 10.56 6.00
N SER A 100 -21.05 10.07 6.11
CA SER A 100 -21.92 10.43 7.23
C SER A 100 -21.33 10.01 8.57
N GLU A 101 -21.46 10.82 9.61
CA GLU A 101 -20.95 10.56 10.97
C GLU A 101 -21.41 9.23 11.58
N ALA A 102 -22.55 8.69 11.13
CA ALA A 102 -23.08 7.41 11.59
C ALA A 102 -22.31 6.18 11.07
N LEU A 103 -21.45 6.35 10.05
CA LEU A 103 -20.70 5.24 9.45
C LEU A 103 -19.62 4.72 10.41
N ARG A 104 -19.73 3.44 10.76
CA ARG A 104 -18.74 2.71 11.56
C ARG A 104 -17.83 1.88 10.66
N MET A 105 -17.30 2.51 9.62
CA MET A 105 -16.38 1.85 8.70
C MET A 105 -15.12 1.39 9.41
N LYS A 106 -14.67 0.19 9.03
CA LYS A 106 -13.50 -0.46 9.63
C LYS A 106 -12.39 -0.72 8.63
N ASP A 107 -12.73 -0.90 7.35
CA ASP A 107 -11.78 -1.30 6.32
C ASP A 107 -11.80 -0.32 5.15
N LEU A 108 -10.62 0.14 4.75
CA LEU A 108 -10.43 1.05 3.63
C LEU A 108 -9.23 0.63 2.79
N CYS A 109 -9.42 0.60 1.47
CA CYS A 109 -8.35 0.43 0.49
C CYS A 109 -8.35 1.61 -0.50
N MET A 110 -7.23 2.29 -0.64
CA MET A 110 -7.07 3.42 -1.57
C MET A 110 -5.77 3.31 -2.37
N CYS A 111 -5.85 3.37 -3.69
CA CYS A 111 -4.68 3.26 -4.57
C CYS A 111 -4.64 4.41 -5.56
N PHE A 112 -3.82 5.42 -5.29
CA PHE A 112 -3.58 6.56 -6.20
C PHE A 112 -2.33 7.36 -5.78
N PRO A 113 -1.74 8.17 -6.69
CA PRO A 113 -0.54 8.95 -6.37
C PRO A 113 -0.75 9.93 -5.21
N ASN A 114 0.27 10.10 -4.35
CA ASN A 114 0.27 10.98 -3.18
C ASN A 114 -0.86 10.72 -2.14
N VAL A 115 -1.32 9.47 -2.03
CA VAL A 115 -2.40 9.11 -1.09
C VAL A 115 -1.95 9.23 0.38
N ILE A 116 -0.67 9.11 0.69
CA ILE A 116 -0.18 9.08 2.08
C ILE A 116 -0.50 10.37 2.84
N GLY A 117 -0.26 11.53 2.21
CA GLY A 117 -0.55 12.82 2.81
C GLY A 117 -2.05 13.00 3.11
N TYR A 118 -2.91 12.62 2.16
CA TYR A 118 -4.36 12.60 2.36
C TYR A 118 -4.76 11.63 3.47
N ALA A 119 -4.17 10.43 3.48
CA ALA A 119 -4.46 9.39 4.44
C ALA A 119 -4.21 9.89 5.86
N LEU A 120 -3.07 10.54 6.09
CA LEU A 120 -2.67 11.03 7.40
C LEU A 120 -3.41 12.31 7.83
N ALA A 121 -3.73 13.21 6.88
CA ALA A 121 -4.34 14.50 7.20
C ALA A 121 -5.86 14.42 7.44
N GLU A 122 -6.57 13.63 6.63
CA GLU A 122 -8.03 13.71 6.53
C GLU A 122 -8.71 12.47 7.13
N LEU A 123 -8.18 11.27 6.88
CA LEU A 123 -8.86 10.02 7.24
C LEU A 123 -9.08 9.82 8.75
N PRO A 124 -8.19 10.23 9.67
CA PRO A 124 -8.48 10.10 11.10
C PRO A 124 -9.76 10.83 11.51
N SER A 125 -10.11 11.92 10.82
CA SER A 125 -11.34 12.69 11.06
C SER A 125 -12.55 12.11 10.33
N ILE A 126 -12.36 11.64 9.09
CA ILE A 126 -13.43 11.08 8.25
C ILE A 126 -13.85 9.69 8.74
N MET A 127 -12.91 8.88 9.23
CA MET A 127 -13.08 7.49 9.65
C MET A 127 -12.37 7.22 10.99
N PRO A 128 -12.88 7.76 12.11
CA PRO A 128 -12.23 7.62 13.41
C PRO A 128 -12.18 6.17 13.92
N ASN A 129 -13.07 5.30 13.43
CA ASN A 129 -13.19 3.89 13.84
C ASN A 129 -12.43 2.90 12.93
N LEU A 130 -11.60 3.39 12.01
CA LEU A 130 -10.88 2.56 11.05
C LEU A 130 -9.96 1.55 11.77
N GLU A 131 -10.08 0.27 11.42
CA GLU A 131 -9.26 -0.83 11.98
C GLU A 131 -8.21 -1.33 10.98
N THR A 132 -8.52 -1.31 9.69
CA THR A 132 -7.66 -1.74 8.58
C THR A 132 -7.54 -0.66 7.52
N LEU A 133 -6.31 -0.29 7.18
CA LEU A 133 -6.00 0.65 6.11
C LEU A 133 -5.01 0.02 5.13
N GLU A 134 -5.40 -0.04 3.87
CA GLU A 134 -4.56 -0.41 2.74
C GLU A 134 -4.39 0.79 1.82
N ILE A 135 -3.16 1.19 1.57
CA ILE A 135 -2.84 2.31 0.68
C ILE A 135 -1.78 1.91 -0.33
N GLY A 136 -2.01 2.25 -1.59
CA GLY A 136 -1.05 2.08 -2.67
C GLY A 136 -0.75 3.42 -3.32
N SER A 137 0.53 3.73 -3.53
CA SER A 137 0.95 4.95 -4.20
C SER A 137 2.04 4.65 -5.22
N GLU A 138 1.81 5.10 -6.45
CA GLU A 138 2.82 4.96 -7.51
C GLU A 138 4.01 5.91 -7.26
N TYR A 139 3.72 7.10 -6.74
CA TYR A 139 4.67 8.19 -6.52
C TYR A 139 4.23 9.07 -5.34
N GLU A 140 5.19 9.41 -4.47
CA GLU A 140 4.97 10.21 -3.25
C GLU A 140 5.92 11.41 -3.18
N VAL A 141 5.37 12.63 -3.16
CA VAL A 141 6.12 13.85 -2.86
C VAL A 141 6.03 14.16 -1.37
N VAL A 142 7.18 14.19 -0.70
CA VAL A 142 7.27 14.56 0.72
C VAL A 142 7.00 16.06 0.89
N ASN A 143 5.73 16.46 0.97
CA ASN A 143 5.36 17.87 1.17
C ASN A 143 3.99 18.00 1.84
N THR A 144 3.87 17.67 3.13
CA THR A 144 2.79 18.28 3.93
C THR A 144 3.11 18.30 5.42
N PRO A 145 3.02 19.46 6.09
CA PRO A 145 2.97 19.51 7.56
C PRO A 145 1.67 18.87 8.02
N MET A 146 1.79 17.79 8.80
CA MET A 146 0.66 16.97 9.22
C MET A 146 -0.06 17.56 10.43
N LEU A 147 -1.40 17.42 10.43
CA LEU A 147 -2.25 17.73 11.57
C LEU A 147 -2.13 16.63 12.65
N PRO A 148 -2.36 16.95 13.94
CA PRO A 148 -2.14 16.03 15.05
C PRO A 148 -3.20 14.91 15.18
N ALA A 149 -3.99 14.64 14.14
CA ALA A 149 -5.08 13.68 14.22
C ALA A 149 -4.54 12.24 14.26
N LYS A 150 -5.17 11.38 15.06
CA LYS A 150 -4.68 10.03 15.34
C LYS A 150 -5.70 8.97 14.97
N PHE A 151 -5.21 7.89 14.38
CA PHE A 151 -5.94 6.64 14.17
C PHE A 151 -5.96 5.83 15.47
N ILE A 152 -6.91 6.13 16.36
CA ILE A 152 -6.99 5.50 17.69
C ILE A 152 -7.27 3.99 17.59
N HIS A 153 -7.95 3.54 16.53
CA HIS A 153 -8.43 2.16 16.38
C HIS A 153 -7.72 1.35 15.29
N LEU A 154 -6.79 1.95 14.55
CA LEU A 154 -6.10 1.26 13.45
C LEU A 154 -5.17 0.19 14.00
N LYS A 155 -5.40 -1.06 13.58
CA LYS A 155 -4.64 -2.25 13.97
C LYS A 155 -3.79 -2.77 12.82
N HIS A 156 -4.27 -2.65 11.59
CA HIS A 156 -3.66 -3.22 10.40
C HIS A 156 -3.38 -2.14 9.37
N LEU A 157 -2.11 -1.99 8.99
CA LEU A 157 -1.68 -1.03 7.97
C LEU A 157 -0.90 -1.77 6.89
N ASN A 158 -1.37 -1.67 5.66
CA ASN A 158 -0.71 -2.15 4.45
C ASN A 158 -0.38 -0.96 3.56
N ILE A 159 0.89 -0.81 3.21
CA ILE A 159 1.38 0.28 2.37
C ILE A 159 2.14 -0.33 1.19
N GLN A 160 1.76 0.04 -0.02
CA GLN A 160 2.49 -0.30 -1.24
C GLN A 160 3.02 0.99 -1.87
N ILE A 161 4.32 1.10 -2.06
CA ILE A 161 4.98 2.26 -2.67
C ILE A 161 5.98 1.78 -3.69
N THR A 162 5.73 2.08 -4.96
CA THR A 162 6.69 1.77 -6.04
C THR A 162 7.82 2.79 -6.11
N GLU A 163 7.54 4.07 -5.88
CA GLU A 163 8.57 5.13 -5.95
C GLU A 163 8.47 6.11 -4.79
N SER A 164 9.58 6.27 -4.06
CA SER A 164 9.76 7.30 -3.04
C SER A 164 11.23 7.67 -2.91
N ASP A 165 11.50 8.97 -2.78
CA ASP A 165 12.84 9.49 -2.49
C ASP A 165 13.28 9.18 -1.04
N ASP A 166 12.32 9.08 -0.12
CA ASP A 166 12.58 9.00 1.31
C ASP A 166 11.51 8.21 2.05
N TYR A 167 11.70 6.91 2.25
CA TYR A 167 10.75 6.07 3.00
C TYR A 167 10.53 6.50 4.46
N PHE A 168 11.38 7.36 5.03
CA PHE A 168 11.27 7.74 6.45
C PHE A 168 9.99 8.53 6.77
N HIS A 169 9.36 9.18 5.79
CA HIS A 169 8.08 9.88 5.99
C HIS A 169 6.97 8.95 6.52
N LEU A 170 7.06 7.65 6.25
CA LEU A 170 6.15 6.62 6.75
C LEU A 170 6.19 6.46 8.28
N ALA A 171 7.26 6.92 8.94
CA ALA A 171 7.31 6.93 10.40
C ALA A 171 6.15 7.73 11.02
N SER A 172 5.57 8.67 10.26
CA SER A 172 4.41 9.46 10.69
C SER A 172 3.17 8.59 10.95
N PHE A 173 2.98 7.47 10.25
CA PHE A 173 1.91 6.50 10.57
C PHE A 173 2.12 5.86 11.93
N LEU A 174 3.37 5.63 12.33
CA LEU A 174 3.69 5.07 13.64
C LEU A 174 3.24 6.03 14.75
N ASP A 175 3.46 7.33 14.56
CA ASP A 175 3.05 8.36 15.52
C ASP A 175 1.54 8.62 15.53
N ALA A 176 0.88 8.46 14.37
CA ALA A 176 -0.55 8.62 14.20
C ALA A 176 -1.37 7.42 14.69
N SER A 177 -0.77 6.21 14.78
CA SER A 177 -1.51 4.95 15.00
C SER A 177 -1.07 4.21 16.27
N PRO A 178 -1.47 4.66 17.48
CA PRO A 178 -1.03 4.07 18.74
C PRO A 178 -1.51 2.63 18.99
N SER A 179 -2.57 2.19 18.29
CA SER A 179 -3.13 0.84 18.42
C SER A 179 -2.63 -0.13 17.35
N LEU A 180 -1.65 0.27 16.52
CA LEU A 180 -1.19 -0.53 15.39
C LEU A 180 -0.57 -1.85 15.89
N GLU A 181 -1.03 -2.96 15.32
CA GLU A 181 -0.61 -4.32 15.67
C GLU A 181 0.20 -4.97 14.54
N THR A 182 -0.13 -4.66 13.28
CA THR A 182 0.57 -5.18 12.10
C THR A 182 0.87 -4.09 11.09
N LEU A 183 2.09 -4.09 10.57
CA LEU A 183 2.54 -3.25 9.46
C LEU A 183 3.07 -4.13 8.33
N PHE A 184 2.49 -3.99 7.16
CA PHE A 184 3.01 -4.55 5.92
C PHE A 184 3.43 -3.40 5.00
N LEU A 185 4.65 -3.48 4.48
CA LEU A 185 5.22 -2.47 3.60
C LEU A 185 5.81 -3.17 2.36
N ASP A 186 5.25 -2.88 1.20
CA ASP A 186 5.80 -3.31 -0.08
C ASP A 186 6.50 -2.12 -0.75
N VAL A 187 7.82 -2.23 -0.87
CA VAL A 187 8.67 -1.25 -1.57
C VAL A 187 9.33 -1.84 -2.80
N SER A 188 8.79 -2.94 -3.31
CA SER A 188 9.27 -3.53 -4.56
C SER A 188 9.02 -2.57 -5.73
N LYS A 189 10.07 -2.34 -6.52
CA LYS A 189 10.01 -1.50 -7.71
C LYS A 189 9.64 -2.33 -8.93
N ASP A 190 8.91 -1.72 -9.86
CA ASP A 190 8.81 -2.22 -11.23
C ASP A 190 10.15 -2.03 -11.96
N LYS A 191 11.05 -3.01 -11.80
CA LYS A 191 12.18 -3.47 -12.65
C LYS A 191 13.19 -2.48 -13.27
N GLU A 192 12.95 -1.18 -13.31
CA GLU A 192 13.86 -0.13 -13.75
C GLU A 192 14.22 0.73 -12.53
N TYR A 193 15.43 0.49 -12.00
CA TYR A 193 15.89 1.14 -10.78
C TYR A 193 16.08 2.64 -10.98
N VAL A 194 15.25 3.44 -10.32
CA VAL A 194 15.61 4.81 -9.94
C VAL A 194 16.68 4.73 -8.83
N ASP A 195 17.76 5.48 -8.98
CA ASP A 195 18.88 5.55 -8.05
C ASP A 195 18.38 6.04 -6.67
N HIS A 196 18.58 5.25 -5.62
CA HIS A 196 18.35 5.68 -4.24
C HIS A 196 19.68 5.94 -3.58
N GLU A 197 19.70 6.89 -2.65
CA GLU A 197 20.85 7.07 -1.77
C GLU A 197 21.03 5.84 -0.88
N SER A 198 21.94 4.96 -1.29
CA SER A 198 22.33 3.79 -0.50
C SER A 198 23.00 4.23 0.80
N ILE A 199 22.80 3.47 1.88
CA ILE A 199 23.51 3.66 3.15
C ILE A 199 25.04 3.51 3.01
N PHE A 200 25.51 2.89 1.93
CA PHE A 200 26.92 2.76 1.59
C PHE A 200 27.43 3.82 0.60
N GLY A 201 26.54 4.69 0.09
CA GLY A 201 26.94 5.85 -0.69
C GLY A 201 27.68 6.85 0.19
N GLY A 202 28.63 7.61 -0.37
CA GLY A 202 29.59 8.48 0.33
C GLY A 202 29.01 9.64 1.17
N SER A 203 27.72 9.63 1.46
CA SER A 203 27.07 10.52 2.41
C SER A 203 27.34 10.10 3.85
N SER A 204 27.31 11.08 4.76
CA SER A 204 27.54 10.83 6.19
C SER A 204 26.63 9.73 6.75
N LEU A 205 27.22 8.77 7.49
CA LEU A 205 26.52 7.74 8.27
C LEU A 205 25.67 8.30 9.43
N HIS A 206 25.53 9.63 9.52
CA HIS A 206 24.66 10.26 10.48
C HIS A 206 23.19 9.94 10.14
N PHE A 207 22.59 9.03 10.91
CA PHE A 207 21.17 8.75 10.86
C PHE A 207 20.37 9.96 11.37
N ARG A 208 19.15 10.16 10.87
CA ARG A 208 18.21 11.13 11.46
C ARG A 208 18.11 10.88 12.96
N GLN A 209 18.21 11.95 13.76
CA GLN A 209 17.91 11.84 15.19
C GLN A 209 16.46 11.43 15.33
N LEU A 210 16.25 10.18 15.72
CA LEU A 210 14.94 9.70 16.10
C LEU A 210 14.52 10.49 17.34
N PRO A 211 13.32 11.08 17.38
CA PRO A 211 12.82 11.74 18.57
C PRO A 211 12.99 10.78 19.75
N GLU A 212 13.72 11.20 20.77
CA GLU A 212 13.99 10.39 21.97
C GLU A 212 12.75 10.25 22.87
N ASP A 213 11.54 10.36 22.31
CA ASP A 213 10.28 10.18 23.03
C ASP A 213 10.11 8.69 23.36
N ARG A 214 10.83 8.29 24.42
CA ARG A 214 10.83 6.98 25.10
C ARG A 214 9.45 6.59 25.67
N HIS A 215 8.41 7.38 25.41
CA HIS A 215 7.08 7.22 25.98
C HIS A 215 6.03 6.68 25.00
N VAL A 216 6.31 6.62 23.69
CA VAL A 216 5.38 6.05 22.71
C VAL A 216 5.81 4.61 22.38
N CYS A 217 5.36 3.67 23.22
CA CYS A 217 5.47 2.25 22.93
C CYS A 217 4.29 1.80 22.07
N LEU A 218 4.57 1.34 20.85
CA LEU A 218 3.54 0.81 19.97
C LEU A 218 3.15 -0.61 20.39
N LYS A 219 1.89 -0.97 20.15
CA LYS A 219 1.38 -2.35 20.28
C LYS A 219 1.78 -3.23 19.09
N LEU A 220 2.72 -2.77 18.27
CA LEU A 220 3.09 -3.39 17.01
C LEU A 220 3.79 -4.72 17.27
N LYS A 221 3.21 -5.80 16.75
CA LYS A 221 3.66 -7.18 16.94
C LYS A 221 4.31 -7.76 15.70
N ARG A 222 3.85 -7.37 14.51
CA ARG A 222 4.31 -7.95 13.24
C ARG A 222 4.63 -6.87 12.24
N VAL A 223 5.82 -6.95 11.68
CA VAL A 223 6.28 -6.10 10.60
C VAL A 223 6.81 -6.98 9.49
N GLU A 224 6.32 -6.74 8.28
CA GLU A 224 6.80 -7.39 7.07
C GLU A 224 7.11 -6.33 6.03
N ILE A 225 8.35 -6.34 5.52
CA ILE A 225 8.79 -5.43 4.47
C ILE A 225 9.27 -6.28 3.28
N ILE A 226 8.62 -6.10 2.13
CA ILE A 226 8.94 -6.75 0.86
C ILE A 226 9.65 -5.76 -0.06
N GLY A 227 10.60 -6.24 -0.87
CA GLY A 227 11.46 -5.40 -1.71
C GLY A 227 12.52 -4.63 -0.94
N PHE A 228 12.90 -5.10 0.26
CA PHE A 228 13.83 -4.43 1.15
C PHE A 228 15.19 -4.17 0.48
N ASN A 229 15.58 -2.90 0.42
CA ASN A 229 16.78 -2.45 -0.27
C ASN A 229 17.73 -1.67 0.67
N SER A 230 18.88 -1.24 0.16
CA SER A 230 19.92 -0.55 0.92
C SER A 230 19.71 0.95 1.08
N ALA A 231 18.53 1.49 0.71
CA ALA A 231 18.24 2.91 0.87
C ALA A 231 18.37 3.36 2.33
N LYS A 232 19.11 4.45 2.56
CA LYS A 232 19.35 4.99 3.91
C LYS A 232 18.04 5.26 4.67
N SER A 233 17.06 5.85 3.99
CA SER A 233 15.74 6.17 4.56
C SER A 233 14.94 4.93 5.00
N LEU A 234 15.07 3.80 4.29
CA LEU A 234 14.42 2.53 4.66
C LEU A 234 15.10 1.88 5.88
N ILE A 235 16.42 1.96 5.96
CA ILE A 235 17.18 1.53 7.15
C ILE A 235 16.79 2.39 8.36
N GLU A 236 16.68 3.71 8.18
CA GLU A 236 16.22 4.64 9.23
C GLU A 236 14.81 4.31 9.70
N LEU A 237 13.88 4.07 8.77
CA LEU A 237 12.51 3.69 9.08
C LEU A 237 12.46 2.38 9.88
N THR A 238 13.22 1.37 9.45
CA THR A 238 13.26 0.07 10.13
C THR A 238 13.85 0.18 11.53
N ARG A 239 14.91 0.97 11.71
CA ARG A 239 15.47 1.27 13.04
C ARG A 239 14.47 2.03 13.92
N CYS A 240 13.67 2.94 13.35
CA CYS A 240 12.59 3.62 14.06
C CYS A 240 11.54 2.63 14.57
N ILE A 241 11.07 1.74 13.69
CA ILE A 241 10.08 0.71 13.99
C ILE A 241 10.56 -0.17 15.14
N VAL A 242 11.78 -0.71 15.02
CA VAL A 242 12.37 -1.60 16.03
C VAL A 242 12.50 -0.91 17.39
N LYS A 243 12.86 0.38 17.42
CA LYS A 243 12.96 1.15 18.68
C LYS A 243 11.61 1.47 19.31
N LYS A 244 10.58 1.76 18.51
CA LYS A 244 9.23 2.12 19.01
C LYS A 244 8.39 0.88 19.37
N ALA A 245 8.61 -0.25 18.70
CA ALA A 245 7.83 -1.48 18.86
C ALA A 245 8.46 -2.43 19.90
N VAL A 246 8.32 -2.10 21.18
CA VAL A 246 8.83 -2.94 22.29
C VAL A 246 8.18 -4.31 22.38
N SER A 247 6.97 -4.48 21.82
CA SER A 247 6.22 -5.75 21.78
C SER A 247 6.37 -6.49 20.45
N LEU A 248 7.38 -6.15 19.64
CA LEU A 248 7.56 -6.76 18.33
C LEU A 248 7.88 -8.25 18.47
N GLU A 249 7.04 -9.10 17.89
CA GLU A 249 7.18 -10.56 17.91
C GLU A 249 7.88 -11.06 16.64
N LEU A 250 7.60 -10.42 15.50
CA LEU A 250 8.09 -10.85 14.19
C LEU A 250 8.48 -9.64 13.33
N LEU A 251 9.71 -9.67 12.81
CA LEU A 251 10.21 -8.75 11.79
C LEU A 251 10.66 -9.57 10.58
N VAL A 252 9.97 -9.43 9.45
CA VAL A 252 10.34 -10.07 8.18
C VAL A 252 10.89 -9.00 7.24
N LEU A 253 12.11 -9.22 6.76
CA LEU A 253 12.76 -8.35 5.77
C LEU A 253 13.05 -9.20 4.53
N ASP A 254 12.22 -9.05 3.50
CA ASP A 254 12.37 -9.73 2.22
C ASP A 254 13.05 -8.81 1.22
N THR A 255 14.23 -9.19 0.74
CA THR A 255 15.01 -8.39 -0.20
C THR A 255 14.52 -8.45 -1.65
N LEU A 256 13.46 -9.22 -1.92
CA LEU A 256 12.85 -9.42 -3.24
C LEU A 256 11.36 -9.06 -3.20
N ASP A 257 10.71 -9.03 -4.36
CA ASP A 257 9.29 -8.66 -4.56
C ASP A 257 8.27 -9.77 -4.20
N GLY A 258 8.72 -10.84 -3.53
CA GLY A 258 7.92 -12.05 -3.24
C GLY A 258 7.59 -12.92 -4.47
N SER A 259 7.45 -12.34 -5.66
CA SER A 259 7.17 -13.02 -6.93
C SER A 259 8.39 -13.75 -7.50
N ASP A 260 9.58 -13.31 -7.11
CA ASP A 260 10.87 -13.88 -7.53
C ASP A 260 11.30 -15.13 -6.75
N ARG A 261 10.50 -15.59 -5.78
CA ARG A 261 10.81 -16.76 -4.95
C ARG A 261 10.41 -18.08 -5.60
N CYS A 262 11.05 -19.15 -5.14
CA CYS A 262 10.75 -20.50 -5.58
C CYS A 262 9.38 -20.90 -5.03
N CYS A 263 8.49 -21.37 -5.90
CA CYS A 263 7.17 -21.84 -5.50
C CYS A 263 7.33 -23.13 -4.67
N GLY A 264 7.19 -23.04 -3.34
CA GLY A 264 7.26 -24.19 -2.44
C GLY A 264 6.52 -23.99 -1.12
N GLU A 265 5.53 -24.87 -0.88
CA GLU A 265 4.64 -25.11 0.28
C GLU A 265 3.54 -24.12 0.71
N TYR A 266 3.48 -22.87 0.22
CA TYR A 266 2.26 -22.05 0.40
C TYR A 266 1.72 -21.51 -0.92
N LYS A 267 0.44 -21.82 -1.15
CA LYS A 267 -0.32 -21.68 -2.40
C LYS A 267 -0.32 -20.25 -2.94
N CYS A 268 0.30 -20.03 -4.10
CA CYS A 268 -0.10 -18.94 -5.00
C CYS A 268 -0.98 -19.49 -6.12
N ARG A 269 -2.06 -18.76 -6.39
CA ARG A 269 -3.11 -19.06 -7.36
C ARG A 269 -2.52 -19.03 -8.78
N PRO A 270 -2.72 -20.07 -9.62
CA PRO A 270 -2.11 -20.11 -10.93
C PRO A 270 -2.86 -19.21 -11.91
N THR A 271 -2.22 -18.14 -12.37
CA THR A 271 -2.57 -17.51 -13.65
C THR A 271 -1.60 -18.00 -14.71
N SER A 272 -2.14 -18.80 -15.64
CA SER A 272 -1.51 -19.39 -16.83
C SER A 272 -0.85 -20.76 -16.65
N LYS A 273 -1.42 -21.73 -17.38
CA LYS A 273 -0.95 -23.11 -17.53
C LYS A 273 0.26 -23.15 -18.46
N THR A 274 1.45 -23.36 -17.91
CA THR A 274 2.47 -24.21 -18.53
C THR A 274 3.09 -25.06 -17.44
N VAL A 275 2.63 -26.30 -17.39
CA VAL A 275 3.17 -27.38 -16.54
C VAL A 275 4.52 -27.74 -17.17
N LEU A 276 5.65 -27.44 -16.52
CA LEU A 276 6.94 -28.14 -16.64
C LEU A 276 8.15 -27.56 -15.84
N GLU A 277 8.04 -26.46 -15.06
CA GLU A 277 9.17 -25.95 -14.24
C GLU A 277 8.80 -25.67 -12.77
N GLU A 278 8.24 -26.65 -12.06
CA GLU A 278 7.59 -26.46 -10.76
C GLU A 278 8.49 -26.15 -9.55
N ASN A 279 9.78 -25.81 -9.72
CA ASN A 279 10.70 -25.58 -8.58
C ASN A 279 11.82 -24.54 -8.82
N LYS A 280 11.70 -23.68 -9.84
CA LYS A 280 12.69 -22.63 -10.09
C LYS A 280 12.15 -21.25 -9.70
N CYS A 281 12.99 -20.46 -9.04
CA CYS A 281 12.76 -19.05 -8.80
C CYS A 281 12.77 -18.30 -10.15
N ARG A 282 12.05 -17.18 -10.25
CA ARG A 282 12.09 -16.36 -11.47
C ARG A 282 13.51 -15.82 -11.69
N PRO A 283 13.99 -15.68 -12.94
CA PRO A 283 15.26 -15.02 -13.19
C PRO A 283 15.23 -13.59 -12.66
N ILE A 284 16.21 -13.24 -11.83
CA ILE A 284 16.42 -11.86 -11.37
C ILE A 284 17.60 -11.26 -12.14
N SER A 285 17.59 -9.95 -12.35
CA SER A 285 18.71 -9.29 -12.99
C SER A 285 19.94 -9.25 -12.06
N GLU A 286 21.12 -9.06 -12.64
CA GLU A 286 22.34 -8.85 -11.85
C GLU A 286 22.25 -7.62 -10.94
N THR A 287 21.54 -6.57 -11.38
CA THR A 287 21.29 -5.37 -10.59
C THR A 287 20.44 -5.65 -9.35
N VAL A 288 19.34 -6.40 -9.50
CA VAL A 288 18.49 -6.84 -8.39
C VAL A 288 19.29 -7.69 -7.40
N PHE A 289 20.09 -8.64 -7.89
CA PHE A 289 20.91 -9.48 -7.02
C PHE A 289 21.96 -8.68 -6.23
N LYS A 290 22.64 -7.73 -6.88
CA LYS A 290 23.61 -6.84 -6.22
C LYS A 290 22.94 -5.98 -5.16
N GLU A 291 21.75 -5.43 -5.46
CA GLU A 291 21.00 -4.63 -4.49
C GLU A 291 20.54 -5.46 -3.29
N ALA A 292 19.97 -6.64 -3.52
CA ALA A 292 19.59 -7.56 -2.44
C ALA A 292 20.81 -7.95 -1.58
N SER A 293 21.97 -8.18 -2.20
CA SER A 293 23.22 -8.45 -1.48
C SER A 293 23.66 -7.27 -0.60
N ARG A 294 23.57 -6.03 -1.11
CA ARG A 294 23.81 -4.81 -0.31
C ARG A 294 22.82 -4.70 0.85
N ALA A 295 21.53 -4.95 0.59
CA ALA A 295 20.49 -4.91 1.60
C ALA A 295 20.77 -5.89 2.75
N ILE A 296 21.21 -7.11 2.46
CA ILE A 296 21.61 -8.10 3.49
C ILE A 296 22.76 -7.59 4.36
N VAL A 297 23.79 -6.99 3.74
CA VAL A 297 24.91 -6.40 4.49
C VAL A 297 24.42 -5.23 5.35
N ALA A 298 23.52 -4.40 4.85
CA ALA A 298 22.94 -3.29 5.60
C ALA A 298 22.10 -3.77 6.80
N ILE A 299 21.32 -4.84 6.64
CA ILE A 299 20.53 -5.45 7.71
C ILE A 299 21.46 -5.92 8.84
N ARG A 300 22.49 -6.71 8.49
CA ARG A 300 23.47 -7.23 9.45
C ARG A 300 24.18 -6.11 10.21
N ARG A 301 24.57 -5.05 9.49
CA ARG A 301 25.36 -3.96 10.08
C ARG A 301 24.55 -2.96 10.90
N PHE A 302 23.31 -2.69 10.50
CA PHE A 302 22.56 -1.54 11.02
C PHE A 302 21.23 -1.90 11.69
N ILE A 303 20.72 -3.12 11.53
CA ILE A 303 19.40 -3.51 12.04
C ILE A 303 19.51 -4.64 13.07
N GLU A 304 20.27 -5.71 12.80
CA GLU A 304 20.32 -6.91 13.65
C GLU A 304 20.58 -6.59 15.13
N ASP A 305 21.62 -5.81 15.44
CA ASP A 305 21.97 -5.44 16.81
C ASP A 305 20.94 -4.55 17.53
N GLN A 306 19.99 -3.97 16.78
CA GLN A 306 18.91 -3.15 17.36
C GLN A 306 17.67 -3.97 17.67
N VAL A 307 17.51 -5.16 17.09
CA VAL A 307 16.31 -5.98 17.23
C VAL A 307 16.25 -6.58 18.65
N PRO A 308 15.12 -6.44 19.38
CA PRO A 308 14.98 -7.06 20.68
C PRO A 308 15.21 -8.57 20.63
N PRO A 309 15.89 -9.18 21.61
CA PRO A 309 16.14 -10.63 21.63
C PRO A 309 14.85 -11.49 21.61
N THR A 310 13.72 -10.93 22.02
CA THR A 310 12.41 -11.58 22.00
C THR A 310 11.75 -11.58 20.62
N THR A 311 12.23 -10.75 19.69
CA THR A 311 11.69 -10.63 18.34
C THR A 311 12.33 -11.65 17.42
N LYS A 312 11.52 -12.40 16.67
CA LYS A 312 12.02 -13.24 15.58
C LYS A 312 12.32 -12.35 14.36
N LEU A 313 13.59 -12.12 14.08
CA LEU A 313 14.05 -11.55 12.80
C LEU A 313 14.14 -12.64 11.74
N SER A 314 13.49 -12.45 10.60
CA SER A 314 13.55 -13.33 9.43
C SER A 314 14.00 -12.53 8.22
N VAL A 315 15.28 -12.67 7.86
CA VAL A 315 15.85 -12.08 6.64
C VAL A 315 15.69 -13.08 5.52
N LEU A 316 14.96 -12.70 4.47
CA LEU A 316 14.68 -13.59 3.36
C LEU A 316 15.57 -13.24 2.16
N GLU A 317 16.71 -13.91 2.07
CA GLU A 317 17.73 -13.71 1.03
C GLU A 317 17.33 -14.31 -0.34
N PRO A 318 17.97 -13.87 -1.45
CA PRO A 318 17.81 -14.52 -2.75
C PRO A 318 18.18 -16.00 -2.70
N CYS A 319 17.42 -16.83 -3.41
CA CYS A 319 17.63 -18.27 -3.45
C CYS A 319 19.05 -18.65 -3.93
N ALA A 320 19.87 -19.15 -3.02
CA ALA A 320 21.24 -19.57 -3.32
C ALA A 320 21.32 -20.69 -4.37
N ARG A 321 20.27 -21.51 -4.53
CA ARG A 321 20.21 -22.60 -5.52
C ARG A 321 19.89 -22.09 -6.92
N CYS A 322 19.02 -21.09 -7.04
CA CYS A 322 18.55 -20.58 -8.33
C CYS A 322 19.39 -19.41 -8.85
N HIS A 323 20.06 -18.68 -7.95
CA HIS A 323 20.87 -17.49 -8.29
C HIS A 323 22.37 -17.69 -8.02
N SER A 324 22.83 -18.94 -7.99
CA SER A 324 24.25 -19.27 -7.77
C SER A 324 25.19 -18.72 -8.84
N SER A 325 24.71 -18.54 -10.08
CA SER A 325 25.50 -17.98 -11.19
C SER A 325 25.93 -16.53 -10.96
N HIS A 326 25.20 -15.76 -10.15
CA HIS A 326 25.58 -14.39 -9.79
C HIS A 326 26.65 -14.33 -8.68
N LYS A 327 26.98 -15.46 -8.02
CA LYS A 327 28.07 -15.52 -7.03
C LYS A 327 29.47 -15.47 -7.65
N LEU A 328 29.63 -15.87 -8.91
CA LEU A 328 30.93 -15.94 -9.58
C LEU A 328 31.54 -14.57 -9.92
N ALA A 329 30.79 -13.47 -9.74
CA ALA A 329 31.27 -12.10 -9.87
C ALA A 329 31.38 -11.35 -8.53
N ALA A 330 31.02 -11.98 -7.40
CA ALA A 330 31.06 -11.35 -6.08
C ALA A 330 32.44 -11.40 -5.40
N GLY A 331 33.45 -11.99 -6.06
CA GLY A 331 34.83 -12.05 -5.58
C GLY A 331 35.56 -10.71 -5.54
N ASP A 332 35.00 -9.65 -6.14
CA ASP A 332 35.66 -8.35 -6.31
C ASP A 332 35.10 -7.23 -5.42
N MET A 333 34.25 -7.53 -4.42
CA MET A 333 33.97 -6.55 -3.35
C MET A 333 35.09 -6.58 -2.30
N VAL A 334 36.32 -6.32 -2.76
CA VAL A 334 37.40 -5.86 -1.90
C VAL A 334 37.05 -4.46 -1.44
N MET A 335 37.08 -4.27 -0.13
CA MET A 335 36.97 -2.98 0.53
C MET A 335 38.08 -2.05 0.02
N GLU A 336 37.76 -1.16 -0.91
CA GLU A 336 38.38 0.16 -1.00
C GLU A 336 37.56 1.09 -0.09
N GLY A 337 38.07 1.72 0.96
CA GLY A 337 39.40 1.79 1.56
C GLY A 337 39.37 2.90 2.63
N GLY A 338 40.46 3.02 3.39
CA GLY A 338 40.89 4.28 4.03
C GLY A 338 40.27 4.63 5.37
#